data_AF-A0A099GKB8-F1
#
_entry.id   AF-A0A099GKB8-F1
#
_cell.length_a   1.000
_cell.length_b   1.000
_cell.length_c   1.000
_cell.angle_alpha   90.00
_cell.angle_beta   90.00
_cell.angle_gamma   90.00
#
_symmetry.space_group_name_H-M   'P 1'
#
loop_
_entity.id
_entity.type
_entity.pdbx_description
1 polymer ?
#
loop_
_entity_poly.entity_id
_entity_poly.type
_entity_poly.pdbx_seq_one_letter_code
_entity_poly.pdbx_strand_id
1 'polypeptide(L)'
;MSENYKADEEHDYALNPTFWLNGQALGFPVQFDLVLKHLRQDMRDDWYFDCLQYDDLFKNPTEAKRIIISLLQEWNGEYRGTRSVVRNIPKNGYGERYGLETDFFDRFVYQAICSFLIPFYDPLLGHRVLSYRYEANPLNAKYLFKNKIDRWFTFEGVTLTFRKSGRYLLVTDLSNFFENVSRLQIIKALEQAVPSLAATGPEKLQIRNAIATLDRLLAQWTFSRDHGLPQNRDASAFLSNILLSFVDGEMTRKGYDYYRYVDDIRIIADSELHARRALQDLIRLLRTVGLNINASKTKILAPDLPNERIADHFPSQDSSTIAINQMWQSRSRRIVTRSVTYIFDILSRCIAEGDSQTRTFRFAVNRVAKIVDSGLFDVGDALSINLLDTLSRSLSEHAVSTDQYCRLIVTLDRDGRCLPALEAFLLAEDGAIHDWQNYNIWMLLAVRQHRSDDLLALAERKLRKDMKSGEAAAILIWLRCVEERALIEQCVQEFTTLPYQNARYLLIASSVLHESSLRPLYGHVPISLKGTRQRAERHYNEDGLPFAVRESTDLLNLVDEVSGYD
;
A
#
# COMPACT_ATOMS: atom_id res chain seq x y z
N MET A 1 44.98 -20.22 -25.08
CA MET A 1 44.08 -20.13 -26.25
C MET A 1 42.84 -19.40 -25.80
N SER A 2 42.84 -18.11 -26.09
CA SER A 2 41.76 -17.16 -25.86
C SER A 2 40.78 -17.29 -27.03
N GLU A 3 39.55 -17.71 -26.75
CA GLU A 3 38.44 -17.48 -27.68
C GLU A 3 37.34 -16.71 -26.96
N ASN A 4 37.11 -15.53 -27.55
CA ASN A 4 36.11 -14.52 -27.26
C ASN A 4 34.73 -15.10 -26.86
N TYR A 5 34.36 -14.95 -25.59
CA TYR A 5 32.99 -14.58 -25.24
C TYR A 5 32.90 -13.05 -25.31
N LYS A 6 32.84 -12.53 -26.54
CA LYS A 6 32.39 -11.15 -26.77
C LYS A 6 30.88 -11.13 -26.58
N ALA A 7 30.44 -10.13 -25.83
CA ALA A 7 29.07 -9.71 -25.61
C ALA A 7 28.16 -9.91 -26.84
N ASP A 8 27.16 -10.78 -26.68
CA ASP A 8 25.88 -10.70 -27.40
C ASP A 8 24.99 -9.65 -26.70
N GLU A 9 25.48 -8.42 -26.62
CA GLU A 9 24.63 -7.27 -26.31
C GLU A 9 24.02 -6.74 -27.61
N GLU A 10 22.69 -6.54 -27.59
CA GLU A 10 21.95 -5.42 -28.20
C GLU A 10 20.89 -5.61 -29.31
N HIS A 11 20.57 -6.79 -29.86
CA HIS A 11 19.60 -6.83 -31.00
C HIS A 11 18.39 -7.78 -30.95
N ASP A 12 17.95 -8.24 -29.79
CA ASP A 12 16.69 -9.01 -29.70
C ASP A 12 15.75 -8.40 -28.65
N TYR A 13 14.49 -8.16 -29.04
CA TYR A 13 13.38 -7.61 -28.22
C TYR A 13 13.25 -6.09 -28.05
N ALA A 14 13.62 -5.28 -29.05
CA ALA A 14 12.95 -3.98 -29.22
C ALA A 14 11.50 -4.21 -29.69
N LEU A 15 10.64 -4.75 -28.82
CA LEU A 15 9.23 -4.93 -29.14
C LEU A 15 8.62 -3.55 -29.37
N ASN A 16 8.14 -3.35 -30.60
CA ASN A 16 7.40 -2.15 -30.98
C ASN A 16 6.30 -1.90 -29.92
N PRO A 17 6.10 -0.66 -29.45
CA PRO A 17 5.00 -0.32 -28.54
C PRO A 17 3.64 -0.91 -28.94
N THR A 18 3.41 -1.10 -30.24
CA THR A 18 2.22 -1.77 -30.80
C THR A 18 1.99 -3.19 -30.25
N PHE A 19 3.04 -3.92 -29.85
CA PHE A 19 2.91 -5.24 -29.24
C PHE A 19 2.04 -5.22 -27.97
N TRP A 20 2.28 -4.22 -27.11
CA TRP A 20 1.52 -4.03 -25.88
C TRP A 20 0.16 -3.38 -26.16
N LEU A 21 0.13 -2.34 -27.01
CA LEU A 21 -1.08 -1.58 -27.31
C LEU A 21 -2.15 -2.37 -28.06
N ASN A 22 -1.74 -3.32 -28.91
CA ASN A 22 -2.68 -4.20 -29.63
C ASN A 22 -3.11 -5.42 -28.80
N GLY A 23 -2.59 -5.55 -27.57
CA GLY A 23 -2.88 -6.64 -26.66
C GLY A 23 -2.27 -7.98 -27.04
N GLN A 24 -1.18 -7.98 -27.82
CA GLN A 24 -0.49 -9.22 -28.21
C GLN A 24 0.19 -9.91 -27.02
N ALA A 25 0.53 -9.16 -25.97
CA ALA A 25 1.20 -9.69 -24.77
C ALA A 25 0.28 -10.47 -23.82
N LEU A 26 -0.90 -9.91 -23.50
CA LEU A 26 -1.78 -10.42 -22.43
C LEU A 26 -3.23 -10.66 -22.91
N GLY A 27 -3.51 -10.50 -24.20
CA GLY A 27 -4.86 -10.65 -24.78
C GLY A 27 -5.73 -9.39 -24.68
N PHE A 28 -5.20 -8.29 -24.13
CA PHE A 28 -5.83 -6.98 -24.03
C PHE A 28 -4.78 -5.84 -24.09
N PRO A 29 -5.14 -4.64 -24.58
CA PRO A 29 -4.25 -3.48 -24.65
C PRO A 29 -3.61 -3.10 -23.31
N VAL A 30 -2.30 -2.89 -23.30
CA VAL A 30 -1.55 -2.41 -22.14
C VAL A 30 -0.76 -1.15 -22.47
N GLN A 31 -1.11 -0.03 -21.84
CA GLN A 31 -0.29 1.18 -21.86
C GLN A 31 0.82 1.07 -20.81
N PHE A 32 1.86 0.31 -21.14
CA PHE A 32 2.87 -0.16 -20.18
C PHE A 32 3.45 0.94 -19.28
N ASP A 33 3.90 2.05 -19.87
CA ASP A 33 4.55 3.12 -19.12
C ASP A 33 3.56 3.90 -18.24
N LEU A 34 2.29 3.97 -18.63
CA LEU A 34 1.22 4.53 -17.80
C LEU A 34 0.89 3.61 -16.62
N VAL A 35 0.78 2.30 -16.88
CA VAL A 35 0.57 1.28 -15.84
C VAL A 35 1.70 1.31 -14.82
N LEU A 36 2.96 1.46 -15.23
CA LEU A 36 4.07 1.62 -14.30
C LEU A 36 3.94 2.86 -13.42
N LYS A 37 3.45 3.99 -13.95
CA LYS A 37 3.22 5.20 -13.14
C LYS A 37 2.13 4.99 -12.10
N HIS A 38 1.01 4.35 -12.48
CA HIS A 38 -0.06 4.00 -11.55
C HIS A 38 0.43 3.03 -10.48
N LEU A 39 1.15 1.97 -10.88
CA LEU A 39 1.71 0.98 -9.97
C LEU A 39 2.68 1.61 -8.98
N ARG A 40 3.57 2.51 -9.44
CA ARG A 40 4.50 3.21 -8.56
C ARG A 40 3.78 4.03 -7.50
N GLN A 41 2.64 4.64 -7.84
CA GLN A 41 1.84 5.39 -6.89
C GLN A 41 1.13 4.46 -5.89
N ASP A 42 0.62 3.31 -6.32
CA ASP A 42 -0.02 2.29 -5.47
C ASP A 42 0.98 1.67 -4.47
N MET A 43 2.19 1.30 -4.93
CA MET A 43 3.20 0.62 -4.10
C MET A 43 3.84 1.50 -3.02
N ARG A 44 3.58 2.82 -3.01
CA ARG A 44 4.07 3.71 -1.95
C ARG A 44 3.50 3.39 -0.57
N ASP A 45 2.29 2.83 -0.54
CA ASP A 45 1.58 2.53 0.70
C ASP A 45 1.84 1.09 1.18
N ASP A 46 2.76 0.34 0.55
CA ASP A 46 3.01 -1.07 0.88
C ASP A 46 3.45 -1.30 2.32
N TRP A 47 2.85 -2.31 2.96
CA TRP A 47 3.21 -2.69 4.32
C TRP A 47 4.65 -3.19 4.42
N TYR A 48 5.09 -4.01 3.46
CA TYR A 48 6.47 -4.49 3.34
C TYR A 48 7.14 -3.81 2.15
N PHE A 49 7.44 -2.52 2.29
CA PHE A 49 8.03 -1.71 1.23
C PHE A 49 9.40 -2.23 0.77
N ASP A 50 9.73 -2.09 -0.52
CA ASP A 50 11.05 -2.48 -1.05
C ASP A 50 12.15 -1.51 -0.59
N CYS A 51 13.32 -2.01 -0.18
CA CYS A 51 14.47 -1.17 0.23
C CYS A 51 14.85 -0.12 -0.83
N LEU A 52 14.78 -0.49 -2.11
CA LEU A 52 15.02 0.40 -3.25
C LEU A 52 13.73 1.00 -3.83
N GLN A 53 12.57 0.76 -3.21
CA GLN A 53 11.25 1.12 -3.75
C GLN A 53 11.05 0.62 -5.19
N TYR A 54 11.72 -0.47 -5.57
CA TYR A 54 11.80 -0.98 -6.94
C TYR A 54 12.29 0.05 -7.98
N ASP A 55 13.07 1.05 -7.59
CA ASP A 55 13.62 2.05 -8.51
C ASP A 55 14.44 1.41 -9.64
N ASP A 56 15.10 0.28 -9.37
CA ASP A 56 15.84 -0.52 -10.36
C ASP A 56 14.95 -1.07 -11.49
N LEU A 57 13.64 -1.20 -11.27
CA LEU A 57 12.65 -1.62 -12.26
C LEU A 57 11.82 -0.43 -12.76
N PHE A 58 11.37 0.47 -11.89
CA PHE A 58 10.58 1.64 -12.28
C PHE A 58 11.35 2.64 -13.14
N LYS A 59 12.65 2.83 -12.86
CA LYS A 59 13.52 3.72 -13.66
C LYS A 59 14.09 3.02 -14.90
N ASN A 60 13.80 1.71 -15.10
CA ASN A 60 14.17 0.96 -16.29
C ASN A 60 12.99 0.15 -16.88
N PRO A 61 12.00 0.83 -17.52
CA PRO A 61 10.84 0.16 -18.11
C PRO A 61 11.17 -0.89 -19.16
N THR A 62 12.28 -0.74 -19.89
CA THR A 62 12.74 -1.70 -20.90
C THR A 62 13.06 -3.05 -20.26
N GLU A 63 13.75 -3.03 -19.12
CA GLU A 63 14.05 -4.25 -18.37
C GLU A 63 12.79 -4.89 -17.80
N ALA A 64 11.87 -4.11 -17.25
CA ALA A 64 10.58 -4.63 -16.78
C ALA A 64 9.79 -5.31 -17.91
N LYS A 65 9.75 -4.70 -19.11
CA LYS A 65 9.16 -5.30 -20.32
C LYS A 65 9.85 -6.62 -20.67
N ARG A 66 11.19 -6.63 -20.75
CA ARG A 66 11.99 -7.81 -21.07
C ARG A 66 11.68 -8.97 -20.14
N ILE A 67 11.64 -8.73 -18.83
CA ILE A 67 11.36 -9.77 -17.84
C ILE A 67 9.94 -10.33 -18.00
N ILE A 68 8.92 -9.47 -18.20
CA ILE A 68 7.55 -9.95 -18.40
C ILE A 68 7.44 -10.79 -19.68
N ILE A 69 8.12 -10.39 -20.76
CA ILE A 69 8.17 -11.18 -22.00
C ILE A 69 8.81 -12.55 -21.73
N SER A 70 9.93 -12.59 -21.00
CA SER A 70 10.57 -13.85 -20.63
C SER A 70 9.67 -14.74 -19.76
N LEU A 71 8.89 -14.15 -18.84
CA LEU A 71 7.91 -14.88 -18.02
C LEU A 71 6.76 -15.44 -18.88
N LEU A 72 6.33 -14.73 -19.92
CA LEU A 72 5.36 -15.23 -20.90
C LEU A 72 5.95 -16.39 -21.71
N GLN A 73 7.19 -16.27 -22.18
CA GLN A 73 7.88 -17.28 -22.97
C GLN A 73 8.08 -18.60 -22.20
N GLU A 74 8.39 -18.52 -20.90
CA GLU A 74 8.54 -19.69 -20.02
C GLU A 74 7.27 -20.57 -19.99
N TRP A 75 6.10 -19.96 -20.21
CA TRP A 75 4.80 -20.61 -20.11
C TRP A 75 4.02 -20.57 -21.43
N ASN A 76 4.71 -20.67 -22.57
CA ASN A 76 4.11 -20.76 -23.90
C ASN A 76 3.14 -19.60 -24.23
N GLY A 77 3.48 -18.38 -23.78
CA GLY A 77 2.69 -17.17 -24.00
C GLY A 77 1.65 -16.87 -22.91
N GLU A 78 1.61 -17.64 -21.81
CA GLU A 78 0.66 -17.44 -20.71
C GLU A 78 1.35 -16.94 -19.44
N TYR A 79 0.98 -15.76 -18.94
CA TYR A 79 1.52 -15.29 -17.66
C TYR A 79 0.88 -16.05 -16.50
N ARG A 80 1.60 -16.93 -15.79
CA ARG A 80 1.02 -17.79 -14.73
C ARG A 80 0.91 -17.16 -13.34
N GLY A 81 1.73 -16.15 -13.07
CA GLY A 81 1.85 -15.52 -11.76
C GLY A 81 2.34 -16.45 -10.65
N THR A 82 2.63 -15.88 -9.48
CA THR A 82 3.11 -16.62 -8.32
C THR A 82 2.09 -16.62 -7.18
N ARG A 83 2.19 -17.62 -6.30
CA ARG A 83 1.34 -17.70 -5.11
C ARG A 83 1.67 -16.54 -4.18
N SER A 84 0.64 -15.81 -3.73
CA SER A 84 0.83 -14.75 -2.76
C SER A 84 1.35 -15.28 -1.42
N VAL A 85 2.10 -14.44 -0.73
CA VAL A 85 2.69 -14.71 0.59
C VAL A 85 1.81 -14.04 1.63
N VAL A 86 1.31 -14.83 2.57
CA VAL A 86 0.51 -14.33 3.68
C VAL A 86 1.44 -13.68 4.70
N ARG A 87 1.17 -12.42 5.03
CA ARG A 87 1.85 -11.66 6.08
C ARG A 87 0.82 -11.14 7.08
N ASN A 88 1.01 -11.35 8.37
CA ASN A 88 0.08 -10.78 9.35
C ASN A 88 0.47 -9.34 9.67
N ILE A 89 -0.53 -8.47 9.67
CA ILE A 89 -0.41 -7.05 10.02
C ILE A 89 -1.25 -6.82 11.28
N PRO A 90 -0.68 -6.23 12.35
CA PRO A 90 -1.42 -5.96 13.56
C PRO A 90 -2.59 -4.98 13.30
N LYS A 91 -3.61 -5.05 14.15
CA LYS A 91 -4.80 -4.18 14.17
C LYS A 91 -5.11 -3.79 15.61
N ASN A 92 -5.77 -2.64 15.80
CA ASN A 92 -6.19 -2.19 17.13
C ASN A 92 -7.05 -3.25 17.83
N GLY A 93 -6.90 -3.32 19.15
CA GLY A 93 -7.64 -4.27 19.99
C GLY A 93 -7.15 -5.72 19.85
N TYR A 94 -5.83 -5.92 19.66
CA TYR A 94 -5.17 -7.23 19.57
C TYR A 94 -5.55 -8.09 18.35
N GLY A 95 -6.25 -7.52 17.36
CA GLY A 95 -6.58 -8.22 16.13
C GLY A 95 -5.42 -8.25 15.14
N GLU A 96 -5.51 -9.12 14.14
CA GLU A 96 -4.62 -9.11 12.97
C GLU A 96 -5.48 -9.07 11.69
N ARG A 97 -4.87 -8.58 10.61
CA ARG A 97 -5.35 -8.76 9.24
C ARG A 97 -4.24 -9.36 8.40
N TYR A 98 -4.58 -10.10 7.36
CA TYR A 98 -3.55 -10.55 6.44
C TYR A 98 -3.21 -9.45 5.40
N GLY A 99 -1.95 -9.42 4.99
CA GLY A 99 -1.50 -8.94 3.70
C GLY A 99 -1.17 -10.12 2.79
N LEU A 100 -1.53 -9.99 1.51
CA LEU A 100 -1.16 -10.94 0.48
C LEU A 100 -0.14 -10.26 -0.41
N GLU A 101 1.13 -10.52 -0.11
CA GLU A 101 2.24 -9.95 -0.87
C GLU A 101 2.49 -10.79 -2.12
N THR A 102 2.53 -10.12 -3.26
CA THR A 102 2.86 -10.69 -4.57
C THR A 102 4.13 -10.03 -5.08
N ASP A 103 4.77 -10.64 -6.07
CA ASP A 103 5.94 -10.01 -6.68
C ASP A 103 5.60 -8.75 -7.50
N PHE A 104 6.63 -8.00 -7.87
CA PHE A 104 6.50 -6.76 -8.66
C PHE A 104 5.76 -6.98 -9.99
N PHE A 105 6.03 -8.10 -10.68
CA PHE A 105 5.47 -8.40 -11.99
C PHE A 105 4.02 -8.86 -11.88
N ASP A 106 3.67 -9.64 -10.85
CA ASP A 106 2.30 -10.01 -10.52
C ASP A 106 1.48 -8.75 -10.25
N ARG A 107 2.03 -7.80 -9.48
CA ARG A 107 1.39 -6.51 -9.26
C ARG A 107 1.24 -5.69 -10.52
N PHE A 108 2.26 -5.67 -11.38
CA PHE A 108 2.15 -5.01 -12.68
C PHE A 108 1.03 -5.60 -13.53
N VAL A 109 0.95 -6.92 -13.65
CA VAL A 109 -0.09 -7.59 -14.44
C VAL A 109 -1.46 -7.33 -13.82
N TYR A 110 -1.58 -7.38 -12.49
CA TYR A 110 -2.84 -7.08 -11.82
C TYR A 110 -3.29 -5.63 -12.08
N GLN A 111 -2.37 -4.66 -11.94
CA GLN A 111 -2.62 -3.25 -12.22
C GLN A 111 -2.94 -3.02 -13.71
N ALA A 112 -2.29 -3.73 -14.63
CA ALA A 112 -2.52 -3.63 -16.07
C ALA A 112 -3.95 -4.05 -16.44
N ILE A 113 -4.40 -5.19 -15.91
CA ILE A 113 -5.77 -5.70 -16.10
C ILE A 113 -6.77 -4.66 -15.59
N CYS A 114 -6.61 -4.19 -14.35
CA CYS A 114 -7.56 -3.25 -13.78
C CYS A 114 -7.54 -1.89 -14.49
N SER A 115 -6.36 -1.36 -14.84
CA SER A 115 -6.23 -0.10 -15.59
C SER A 115 -6.94 -0.17 -16.95
N PHE A 116 -6.94 -1.33 -17.60
CA PHE A 116 -7.68 -1.56 -18.83
C PHE A 116 -9.20 -1.64 -18.61
N LEU A 117 -9.65 -2.32 -17.55
CA LEU A 117 -11.09 -2.51 -17.27
C LEU A 117 -11.77 -1.24 -16.72
N ILE A 118 -11.08 -0.49 -15.86
CA ILE A 118 -11.65 0.66 -15.11
C ILE A 118 -12.44 1.65 -15.98
N PRO A 119 -11.93 2.12 -17.14
CA PRO A 119 -12.65 3.09 -17.97
C PRO A 119 -14.01 2.61 -18.48
N PHE A 120 -14.19 1.29 -18.66
CA PHE A 120 -15.44 0.71 -19.12
C PHE A 120 -16.44 0.51 -17.97
N TYR A 121 -15.95 0.18 -16.78
CA TYR A 121 -16.78 -0.23 -15.65
C TYR A 121 -17.11 0.90 -14.66
N ASP A 122 -16.23 1.88 -14.45
CA ASP A 122 -16.52 3.02 -13.55
C ASP A 122 -17.81 3.77 -13.93
N PRO A 123 -18.15 3.99 -15.22
CA PRO A 123 -19.41 4.63 -15.60
C PRO A 123 -20.67 3.89 -15.14
N LEU A 124 -20.59 2.59 -14.87
CA LEU A 124 -21.71 1.81 -14.34
C LEU A 124 -21.92 2.02 -12.83
N LEU A 125 -20.93 2.56 -12.12
CA LEU A 125 -21.03 2.82 -10.68
C LEU A 125 -21.91 4.04 -10.40
N GLY A 126 -22.82 3.88 -9.44
CA GLY A 126 -23.70 4.96 -9.00
C GLY A 126 -22.93 6.21 -8.55
N HIS A 127 -23.50 7.39 -8.76
CA HIS A 127 -22.90 8.67 -8.38
C HIS A 127 -22.67 8.83 -6.86
N ARG A 128 -23.31 8.00 -6.04
CA ARG A 128 -23.19 7.98 -4.57
C ARG A 128 -22.10 7.04 -4.05
N VAL A 129 -21.40 6.33 -4.94
CA VAL A 129 -20.14 5.64 -4.66
C VAL A 129 -19.00 6.62 -4.91
N LEU A 130 -18.27 6.99 -3.86
CA LEU A 130 -17.32 8.10 -3.91
C LEU A 130 -15.85 7.66 -3.93
N SER A 131 -15.55 6.45 -3.47
CA SER A 131 -14.19 5.90 -3.39
C SER A 131 -13.71 5.30 -4.71
N TYR A 132 -12.42 5.44 -5.02
CA TYR A 132 -11.75 4.82 -6.17
C TYR A 132 -12.50 5.03 -7.49
N ARG A 133 -12.94 6.27 -7.73
CA ARG A 133 -13.62 6.68 -8.95
C ARG A 133 -12.61 7.08 -10.01
N TYR A 134 -12.78 6.59 -11.23
CA TYR A 134 -11.85 6.85 -12.34
C TYR A 134 -11.71 8.35 -12.64
N GLU A 135 -10.48 8.82 -12.84
CA GLU A 135 -10.19 10.16 -13.34
C GLU A 135 -9.72 10.06 -14.80
N ALA A 136 -10.55 10.53 -15.73
CA ALA A 136 -10.27 10.39 -17.15
C ALA A 136 -9.22 11.39 -17.65
N ASN A 137 -9.12 12.56 -17.01
CA ASN A 137 -8.19 13.63 -17.39
C ASN A 137 -7.45 14.16 -16.16
N PRO A 138 -6.60 13.33 -15.53
CA PRO A 138 -5.88 13.76 -14.34
C PRO A 138 -4.85 14.83 -14.70
N LEU A 139 -4.65 15.82 -13.82
CA LEU A 139 -3.59 16.82 -14.00
C LEU A 139 -2.19 16.17 -14.05
N ASN A 140 -2.03 15.03 -13.38
CA ASN A 140 -0.84 14.21 -13.45
C ASN A 140 -1.22 12.75 -13.72
N ALA A 141 -0.74 12.22 -14.84
CA ALA A 141 -1.03 10.87 -15.33
C ALA A 141 -0.62 9.73 -14.38
N LYS A 142 0.10 9.99 -13.29
CA LYS A 142 0.37 8.96 -12.26
C LYS A 142 -0.86 8.60 -11.41
N TYR A 143 -1.90 9.43 -11.43
CA TYR A 143 -3.11 9.21 -10.66
C TYR A 143 -4.22 8.63 -11.54
N LEU A 144 -4.63 7.40 -11.24
CA LEU A 144 -5.70 6.68 -11.94
C LEU A 144 -7.10 7.08 -11.44
N PHE A 145 -7.20 7.46 -10.17
CA PHE A 145 -8.45 7.79 -9.51
C PHE A 145 -8.50 9.26 -9.12
N LYS A 146 -9.73 9.75 -8.95
CA LYS A 146 -9.99 11.04 -8.32
C LYS A 146 -9.38 11.08 -6.92
N ASN A 147 -8.95 12.27 -6.49
CA ASN A 147 -8.34 12.46 -5.18
C ASN A 147 -9.17 11.79 -4.08
N LYS A 148 -8.54 10.84 -3.37
CA LYS A 148 -9.19 9.99 -2.36
C LYS A 148 -9.70 10.82 -1.18
N ILE A 149 -8.95 11.85 -0.79
CA ILE A 149 -9.21 12.70 0.37
C ILE A 149 -10.35 13.68 0.07
N ASP A 150 -10.35 14.34 -1.08
CA ASP A 150 -11.47 15.17 -1.54
C ASP A 150 -12.78 14.38 -1.63
N ARG A 151 -12.71 13.14 -2.13
CA ARG A 151 -13.87 12.25 -2.21
C ARG A 151 -14.36 11.82 -0.82
N TRP A 152 -13.45 11.66 0.13
CA TRP A 152 -13.81 11.40 1.52
C TRP A 152 -14.47 12.63 2.16
N PHE A 153 -13.92 13.83 1.97
CA PHE A 153 -14.55 15.07 2.45
C PHE A 153 -15.92 15.29 1.81
N THR A 154 -16.08 14.93 0.55
CA THR A 154 -17.40 14.91 -0.10
C THR A 154 -18.33 13.93 0.59
N PHE A 155 -17.89 12.70 0.86
CA PHE A 155 -18.68 11.67 1.56
C PHE A 155 -19.13 12.13 2.95
N GLU A 156 -18.24 12.71 3.75
CA GLU A 156 -18.58 13.28 5.04
C GLU A 156 -19.49 14.50 4.90
N GLY A 157 -19.16 15.46 4.04
CA GLY A 157 -19.91 16.68 3.85
C GLY A 157 -21.35 16.45 3.42
N VAL A 158 -21.58 15.55 2.44
CA VAL A 158 -22.96 15.24 1.99
C VAL A 158 -23.73 14.50 3.07
N THR A 159 -23.10 13.60 3.83
CA THR A 159 -23.80 12.82 4.86
C THR A 159 -24.07 13.64 6.12
N LEU A 160 -23.28 14.67 6.42
CA LEU A 160 -23.49 15.61 7.52
C LEU A 160 -24.78 16.44 7.35
N THR A 161 -25.31 16.54 6.13
CA THR A 161 -26.57 17.25 5.85
C THR A 161 -27.78 16.66 6.57
N PHE A 162 -27.71 15.41 7.06
CA PHE A 162 -28.74 14.78 7.90
C PHE A 162 -29.16 15.69 9.07
N ARG A 163 -28.18 16.38 9.67
CA ARG A 163 -28.40 17.26 10.82
C ARG A 163 -29.20 18.50 10.45
N LYS A 164 -28.81 19.18 9.37
CA LYS A 164 -29.50 20.38 8.87
C LYS A 164 -30.91 20.07 8.38
N SER A 165 -31.13 18.85 7.89
CA SER A 165 -32.44 18.39 7.41
C SER A 165 -33.32 17.78 8.50
N GLY A 166 -32.86 17.70 9.76
CA GLY A 166 -33.63 17.07 10.85
C GLY A 166 -33.87 15.57 10.64
N ARG A 167 -33.01 14.91 9.87
CA ARG A 167 -33.08 13.47 9.51
C ARG A 167 -32.14 12.65 10.38
N TYR A 168 -32.22 11.33 10.28
CA TYR A 168 -31.36 10.37 10.96
C TYR A 168 -30.26 9.88 10.01
N LEU A 169 -29.11 9.49 10.56
CA LEU A 169 -28.00 8.91 9.80
C LEU A 169 -27.67 7.51 10.31
N LEU A 170 -27.86 6.51 9.47
CA LEU A 170 -27.25 5.19 9.67
C LEU A 170 -25.80 5.25 9.22
N VAL A 171 -24.88 4.90 10.10
CA VAL A 171 -23.45 4.69 9.83
C VAL A 171 -23.14 3.22 10.03
N THR A 172 -22.52 2.58 9.06
CA THR A 172 -22.06 1.19 9.20
C THR A 172 -20.79 0.95 8.40
N ASP A 173 -20.07 -0.09 8.78
CA ASP A 173 -18.87 -0.60 8.13
C ASP A 173 -19.09 -2.09 7.78
N LEU A 174 -18.23 -2.66 6.93
CA LEU A 174 -18.25 -4.09 6.60
C LEU A 174 -17.20 -4.86 7.43
N SER A 175 -17.57 -6.03 7.91
CA SER A 175 -16.66 -6.88 8.71
C SER A 175 -15.68 -7.64 7.81
N ASN A 176 -14.38 -7.49 8.08
CA ASN A 176 -13.29 -8.20 7.39
C ASN A 176 -13.49 -8.23 5.87
N PHE A 177 -13.79 -7.06 5.30
CA PHE A 177 -14.35 -6.94 3.96
C PHE A 177 -13.53 -7.69 2.91
N PHE A 178 -12.26 -7.31 2.72
CA PHE A 178 -11.39 -7.93 1.71
C PHE A 178 -11.18 -9.43 1.93
N GLU A 179 -11.25 -9.93 3.16
CA GLU A 179 -11.09 -11.33 3.54
C GLU A 179 -12.24 -12.21 3.06
N ASN A 180 -13.45 -11.65 3.02
CA ASN A 180 -14.67 -12.35 2.64
C ASN A 180 -15.02 -12.20 1.15
N VAL A 181 -14.33 -11.32 0.42
CA VAL A 181 -14.58 -11.10 -1.01
C VAL A 181 -14.27 -12.36 -1.81
N SER A 182 -15.27 -12.83 -2.57
CA SER A 182 -15.17 -14.02 -3.41
C SER A 182 -14.71 -13.69 -4.82
N ARG A 183 -13.65 -14.38 -5.29
CA ARG A 183 -13.16 -14.36 -6.68
C ARG A 183 -14.30 -14.62 -7.66
N LEU A 184 -15.05 -15.71 -7.45
CA LEU A 184 -16.12 -16.12 -8.37
C LEU A 184 -17.23 -15.08 -8.47
N GLN A 185 -17.56 -14.38 -7.38
CA GLN A 185 -18.56 -13.32 -7.41
C GLN A 185 -18.08 -12.08 -8.15
N ILE A 186 -16.80 -11.71 -8.01
CA ILE A 186 -16.20 -10.61 -8.79
C ILE A 186 -16.26 -10.93 -10.28
N ILE A 187 -15.79 -12.13 -10.68
CA ILE A 187 -15.75 -12.53 -12.08
C ILE A 187 -17.16 -12.57 -12.66
N LYS A 188 -18.11 -13.16 -11.93
CA LYS A 188 -19.52 -13.14 -12.32
C LYS A 188 -20.08 -11.71 -12.48
N ALA A 189 -19.77 -10.80 -11.55
CA ALA A 189 -20.22 -9.42 -11.63
C ALA A 189 -19.64 -8.70 -12.86
N LEU A 190 -18.35 -8.91 -13.15
CA LEU A 190 -17.71 -8.38 -14.35
C LEU A 190 -18.38 -8.92 -15.62
N GLU A 191 -18.51 -10.25 -15.74
CA GLU A 191 -19.09 -10.91 -16.91
C GLU A 191 -20.54 -10.48 -17.20
N GLN A 192 -21.36 -10.35 -16.15
CA GLN A 192 -22.75 -9.93 -16.24
C GLN A 192 -22.91 -8.48 -16.72
N ALA A 193 -21.94 -7.62 -16.43
CA ALA A 193 -21.98 -6.22 -16.86
C ALA A 193 -21.53 -6.02 -18.33
N VAL A 194 -20.77 -6.96 -18.93
CA VAL A 194 -20.22 -6.81 -20.29
C VAL A 194 -21.26 -6.40 -21.36
N PRO A 195 -22.49 -6.94 -21.39
CA PRO A 195 -23.51 -6.51 -22.33
C PRO A 195 -23.82 -5.01 -22.23
N SER A 196 -23.84 -4.45 -21.02
CA SER A 196 -24.16 -3.04 -20.74
C SER A 196 -22.99 -2.07 -20.95
N LEU A 197 -21.76 -2.56 -21.16
CA LEU A 197 -20.60 -1.70 -21.37
C LEU A 197 -20.72 -0.94 -22.70
N ALA A 198 -20.39 0.35 -22.65
CA ALA A 198 -20.19 1.20 -23.81
C ALA A 198 -18.83 0.85 -24.46
N ALA A 199 -18.84 -0.23 -25.23
CA ALA A 199 -17.66 -0.79 -25.91
C ALA A 199 -18.07 -1.45 -27.24
N THR A 200 -17.18 -1.40 -28.21
CA THR A 200 -17.30 -2.09 -29.50
C THR A 200 -17.20 -3.62 -29.33
N GLY A 201 -17.60 -4.38 -30.35
CA GLY A 201 -17.45 -5.85 -30.35
C GLY A 201 -16.02 -6.33 -30.07
N PRO A 202 -14.99 -5.78 -30.75
CA PRO A 202 -13.59 -6.11 -30.48
C PRO A 202 -13.14 -5.75 -29.06
N GLU A 203 -13.52 -4.59 -28.52
CA GLU A 203 -13.21 -4.22 -27.14
C GLU A 203 -13.88 -5.17 -26.15
N LYS A 204 -15.14 -5.58 -26.38
CA LYS A 204 -15.82 -6.58 -25.55
C LYS A 204 -15.10 -7.93 -25.56
N LEU A 205 -14.48 -8.33 -26.67
CA LEU A 205 -13.62 -9.52 -26.72
C LEU A 205 -12.37 -9.35 -25.85
N GLN A 206 -11.67 -8.21 -25.95
CA GLN A 206 -10.50 -7.91 -25.12
C GLN A 206 -10.86 -7.83 -23.63
N ILE A 207 -12.01 -7.25 -23.29
CA ILE A 207 -12.55 -7.22 -21.92
C ILE A 207 -12.75 -8.65 -21.39
N ARG A 208 -13.31 -9.56 -22.19
CA ARG A 208 -13.46 -10.96 -21.79
C ARG A 208 -12.11 -11.65 -21.58
N ASN A 209 -11.13 -11.40 -22.44
CA ASN A 209 -9.78 -11.92 -22.25
C ASN A 209 -9.14 -11.41 -20.96
N ALA A 210 -9.28 -10.11 -20.66
CA ALA A 210 -8.78 -9.52 -19.43
C ALA A 210 -9.45 -10.12 -18.18
N ILE A 211 -10.77 -10.36 -18.21
CA ILE A 211 -11.51 -11.03 -17.12
C ILE A 211 -11.05 -12.47 -16.95
N ALA A 212 -10.86 -13.22 -18.03
CA ALA A 212 -10.38 -14.60 -17.97
C ALA A 212 -8.95 -14.70 -17.39
N THR A 213 -8.06 -13.79 -17.81
CA THR A 213 -6.71 -13.67 -17.24
C THR A 213 -6.76 -13.30 -15.76
N LEU A 214 -7.64 -12.36 -15.38
CA LEU A 214 -7.86 -11.97 -13.99
C LEU A 214 -8.32 -13.16 -13.14
N ASP A 215 -9.30 -13.93 -13.61
CA ASP A 215 -9.85 -15.06 -12.89
C ASP A 215 -8.77 -16.09 -12.53
N ARG A 216 -7.97 -16.46 -13.54
CA ARG A 216 -6.89 -17.42 -13.38
C ARG A 216 -5.82 -16.93 -12.41
N LEU A 217 -5.46 -15.65 -12.46
CA LEU A 217 -4.42 -15.08 -11.61
C LEU A 217 -4.89 -14.80 -10.19
N LEU A 218 -6.15 -14.40 -9.99
CA LEU A 218 -6.74 -14.27 -8.65
C LEU A 218 -6.73 -15.60 -7.89
N ALA A 219 -6.79 -16.74 -8.58
CA ALA A 219 -6.62 -18.04 -7.92
C ALA A 219 -5.23 -18.22 -7.27
N GLN A 220 -4.20 -17.53 -7.77
CA GLN A 220 -2.87 -17.50 -7.16
C GLN A 220 -2.77 -16.46 -6.05
N TRP A 221 -3.40 -15.29 -6.24
CA TRP A 221 -3.17 -14.15 -5.35
C TRP A 221 -4.12 -14.08 -4.16
N THR A 222 -5.26 -14.78 -4.20
CA THR A 222 -6.23 -14.78 -3.10
C THR A 222 -5.87 -15.75 -1.97
N PHE A 223 -6.28 -15.41 -0.75
CA PHE A 223 -5.91 -16.15 0.47
C PHE A 223 -6.27 -17.64 0.38
N SER A 224 -7.51 -17.97 0.00
CA SER A 224 -7.98 -19.36 -0.09
C SER A 224 -8.26 -19.83 -1.53
N ARG A 225 -7.61 -19.21 -2.54
CA ARG A 225 -7.88 -19.35 -4.00
C ARG A 225 -9.21 -18.78 -4.48
N ASP A 226 -10.24 -18.84 -3.64
CA ASP A 226 -11.57 -18.34 -3.96
C ASP A 226 -12.00 -17.16 -3.10
N HIS A 227 -11.38 -16.95 -1.95
CA HIS A 227 -11.70 -15.86 -1.03
C HIS A 227 -10.46 -15.11 -0.59
N GLY A 228 -10.64 -13.83 -0.33
CA GLY A 228 -9.62 -12.96 0.25
C GLY A 228 -8.79 -12.26 -0.81
N LEU A 229 -9.13 -11.02 -1.16
CA LEU A 229 -8.32 -10.21 -2.09
C LEU A 229 -7.04 -9.69 -1.42
N PRO A 230 -5.97 -9.44 -2.20
CA PRO A 230 -4.83 -8.66 -1.74
C PRO A 230 -5.27 -7.30 -1.22
N GLN A 231 -4.99 -7.02 0.05
CA GLN A 231 -5.35 -5.75 0.68
C GLN A 231 -4.37 -4.65 0.28
N ASN A 232 -4.80 -3.39 0.43
CA ASN A 232 -3.98 -2.22 0.15
C ASN A 232 -3.48 -2.17 -1.30
N ARG A 233 -4.39 -2.43 -2.25
CA ARG A 233 -4.18 -2.30 -3.70
C ARG A 233 -5.32 -1.52 -4.31
N ASP A 234 -4.98 -0.56 -5.14
CA ASP A 234 -5.89 0.19 -6.02
C ASP A 234 -6.75 -0.75 -6.88
N ALA A 235 -6.13 -1.81 -7.44
CA ALA A 235 -6.80 -2.85 -8.20
C ALA A 235 -7.89 -3.59 -7.39
N SER A 236 -7.58 -4.01 -6.15
CA SER A 236 -8.53 -4.69 -5.27
C SER A 236 -9.69 -3.79 -4.86
N ALA A 237 -9.42 -2.50 -4.64
CA ALA A 237 -10.46 -1.52 -4.31
C ALA A 237 -11.43 -1.27 -5.48
N PHE A 238 -10.93 -1.25 -6.71
CA PHE A 238 -11.77 -1.23 -7.91
C PHE A 238 -12.67 -2.48 -7.98
N LEU A 239 -12.11 -3.68 -7.86
CA LEU A 239 -12.91 -4.92 -7.91
C LEU A 239 -13.98 -4.97 -6.82
N SER A 240 -13.65 -4.44 -5.64
CA SER A 240 -14.57 -4.30 -4.51
C SER A 240 -15.77 -3.40 -4.83
N ASN A 241 -15.53 -2.28 -5.53
CA ASN A 241 -16.61 -1.43 -6.02
C ASN A 241 -17.52 -2.15 -7.02
N ILE A 242 -16.94 -2.97 -7.91
CA ILE A 242 -17.72 -3.76 -8.88
C ILE A 242 -18.61 -4.78 -8.16
N LEU A 243 -18.07 -5.51 -7.19
CA LEU A 243 -18.84 -6.49 -6.41
C LEU A 243 -20.04 -5.82 -5.71
N LEU A 244 -19.82 -4.66 -5.09
CA LEU A 244 -20.85 -3.95 -4.33
C LEU A 244 -21.84 -3.16 -5.20
N SER A 245 -21.55 -2.97 -6.50
CA SER A 245 -22.39 -2.18 -7.40
C SER A 245 -23.86 -2.66 -7.46
N PHE A 246 -24.09 -3.97 -7.38
CA PHE A 246 -25.44 -4.54 -7.30
C PHE A 246 -26.18 -4.12 -6.02
N VAL A 247 -25.49 -4.15 -4.88
CA VAL A 247 -26.06 -3.72 -3.59
C VAL A 247 -26.38 -2.23 -3.63
N ASP A 248 -25.47 -1.41 -4.16
CA ASP A 248 -25.67 0.03 -4.30
C ASP A 248 -26.89 0.35 -5.18
N GLY A 249 -27.02 -0.35 -6.30
CA GLY A 249 -28.13 -0.23 -7.23
C GLY A 249 -29.46 -0.59 -6.59
N GLU A 250 -29.53 -1.72 -5.86
CA GLU A 250 -30.75 -2.17 -5.18
C GLU A 250 -31.16 -1.23 -4.02
N MET A 251 -30.19 -0.74 -3.25
CA MET A 251 -30.47 0.25 -2.19
C MET A 251 -31.03 1.55 -2.78
N THR A 252 -30.47 2.01 -3.90
CA THR A 252 -30.96 3.19 -4.61
C THR A 252 -32.35 2.94 -5.21
N ARG A 253 -32.57 1.77 -5.83
CA ARG A 253 -33.87 1.38 -6.43
C ARG A 253 -35.00 1.32 -5.39
N LYS A 254 -34.67 0.95 -4.14
CA LYS A 254 -35.59 0.96 -3.00
C LYS A 254 -35.86 2.37 -2.44
N GLY A 255 -35.20 3.41 -2.96
CA GLY A 255 -35.41 4.80 -2.57
C GLY A 255 -34.59 5.27 -1.38
N TYR A 256 -33.58 4.51 -0.94
CA TYR A 256 -32.74 4.91 0.19
C TYR A 256 -31.74 5.99 -0.21
N ASP A 257 -31.48 6.93 0.72
CA ASP A 257 -30.47 7.98 0.55
C ASP A 257 -29.07 7.45 0.91
N TYR A 258 -28.61 6.49 0.10
CA TYR A 258 -27.47 5.63 0.31
C TYR A 258 -26.17 6.20 -0.26
N TYR A 259 -25.10 6.22 0.53
CA TYR A 259 -23.76 6.66 0.15
C TYR A 259 -22.72 5.63 0.59
N ARG A 260 -21.68 5.43 -0.23
CA ARG A 260 -20.61 4.48 0.07
C ARG A 260 -19.22 5.02 -0.26
N TYR A 261 -18.28 4.75 0.65
CA TYR A 261 -16.85 4.95 0.46
C TYR A 261 -16.12 3.66 0.89
N VAL A 262 -15.68 2.86 -0.08
CA VAL A 262 -15.12 1.51 0.15
C VAL A 262 -16.11 0.63 0.92
N ASP A 263 -15.82 0.32 2.17
CA ASP A 263 -16.61 -0.44 3.15
C ASP A 263 -17.46 0.44 4.07
N ASP A 264 -17.15 1.74 4.19
CA ASP A 264 -17.96 2.71 4.91
C ASP A 264 -19.27 2.99 4.15
N ILE A 265 -20.40 2.69 4.78
CA ILE A 265 -21.74 2.92 4.23
C ILE A 265 -22.52 3.86 5.15
N ARG A 266 -23.15 4.85 4.54
CA ARG A 266 -23.99 5.85 5.22
C ARG A 266 -25.34 5.98 4.54
N ILE A 267 -26.42 6.03 5.33
CA ILE A 267 -27.79 6.19 4.82
C ILE A 267 -28.52 7.27 5.60
N ILE A 268 -28.97 8.32 4.90
CA ILE A 268 -29.82 9.36 5.49
C ILE A 268 -31.28 8.90 5.43
N ALA A 269 -32.01 9.01 6.54
CA ALA A 269 -33.37 8.52 6.65
C ALA A 269 -34.28 9.49 7.41
N ASP A 270 -35.56 9.56 7.05
CA ASP A 270 -36.54 10.49 7.66
C ASP A 270 -36.87 10.17 9.13
N SER A 271 -36.63 8.95 9.57
CA SER A 271 -36.88 8.49 10.93
C SER A 271 -35.93 7.37 11.31
N GLU A 272 -35.77 7.13 12.62
CA GLU A 272 -35.01 6.00 13.12
C GLU A 272 -35.56 4.66 12.61
N LEU A 273 -36.90 4.52 12.51
CA LEU A 273 -37.53 3.33 11.98
C LEU A 273 -37.20 3.13 10.49
N HIS A 274 -37.15 4.21 9.71
CA HIS A 274 -36.72 4.16 8.31
C HIS A 274 -35.25 3.73 8.20
N ALA A 275 -34.35 4.27 9.04
CA ALA A 275 -32.95 3.85 9.10
C ALA A 275 -32.81 2.35 9.47
N ARG A 276 -33.59 1.86 10.44
CA ARG A 276 -33.61 0.43 10.82
C ARG A 276 -34.10 -0.46 9.68
N ARG A 277 -35.10 -0.03 8.91
CA ARG A 277 -35.57 -0.76 7.70
C ARG A 277 -34.49 -0.80 6.62
N ALA A 278 -33.85 0.33 6.36
CA ALA A 278 -32.73 0.41 5.41
C ALA A 278 -31.58 -0.53 5.82
N LEU A 279 -31.24 -0.57 7.10
CA LEU A 279 -30.22 -1.48 7.64
C LEU A 279 -30.59 -2.96 7.40
N GLN A 280 -31.84 -3.37 7.66
CA GLN A 280 -32.27 -4.75 7.43
C GLN A 280 -32.22 -5.15 5.95
N ASP A 281 -32.60 -4.23 5.06
CA ASP A 281 -32.50 -4.46 3.62
C ASP A 281 -31.06 -4.55 3.14
N LEU A 282 -30.19 -3.65 3.63
CA LEU A 282 -28.77 -3.69 3.35
C LEU A 282 -28.15 -5.02 3.80
N ILE A 283 -28.43 -5.47 5.02
CA ILE A 283 -27.95 -6.75 5.55
C ILE A 283 -28.38 -7.91 4.65
N ARG A 284 -29.64 -7.95 4.19
CA ARG A 284 -30.14 -9.01 3.30
C ARG A 284 -29.41 -9.01 1.95
N LEU A 285 -29.14 -7.82 1.39
CA LEU A 285 -28.40 -7.68 0.14
C LEU A 285 -26.93 -8.06 0.30
N LEU A 286 -26.26 -7.63 1.36
CA LEU A 286 -24.87 -7.98 1.62
C LEU A 286 -24.68 -9.50 1.77
N ARG A 287 -25.64 -10.21 2.38
CA ARG A 287 -25.62 -11.67 2.47
C ARG A 287 -25.59 -12.37 1.11
N THR A 288 -26.19 -11.80 0.06
CA THR A 288 -26.17 -12.43 -1.28
C THR A 288 -24.80 -12.38 -1.93
N VAL A 289 -23.94 -11.45 -1.48
CA VAL A 289 -22.54 -11.32 -1.89
C VAL A 289 -21.57 -11.79 -0.81
N GLY A 290 -22.04 -12.57 0.18
CA GLY A 290 -21.18 -13.18 1.20
C GLY A 290 -20.58 -12.20 2.22
N LEU A 291 -21.10 -10.98 2.32
CA LEU A 291 -20.57 -9.93 3.19
C LEU A 291 -21.50 -9.67 4.38
N ASN A 292 -20.91 -9.19 5.47
CA ASN A 292 -21.63 -8.86 6.70
C ASN A 292 -21.24 -7.46 7.19
N ILE A 293 -22.19 -6.78 7.84
CA ILE A 293 -21.91 -5.52 8.53
C ILE A 293 -21.05 -5.76 9.78
N ASN A 294 -20.39 -4.71 10.25
CA ASN A 294 -19.72 -4.68 11.54
C ASN A 294 -20.65 -4.11 12.61
N ALA A 295 -21.32 -4.99 13.35
CA ALA A 295 -22.33 -4.61 14.34
C ALA A 295 -21.82 -3.68 15.44
N SER A 296 -20.53 -3.75 15.81
CA SER A 296 -19.97 -2.84 16.84
C SER A 296 -19.80 -1.42 16.32
N LYS A 297 -19.54 -1.26 15.02
CA LYS A 297 -19.42 0.02 14.32
C LYS A 297 -20.73 0.54 13.73
N THR A 298 -21.78 -0.28 13.67
CA THR A 298 -23.10 0.13 13.18
C THR A 298 -23.82 1.01 14.20
N LYS A 299 -24.19 2.24 13.83
CA LYS A 299 -24.92 3.19 14.68
C LYS A 299 -25.99 3.94 13.88
N ILE A 300 -27.06 4.36 14.55
CA ILE A 300 -28.03 5.32 14.01
C ILE A 300 -27.91 6.60 14.84
N LEU A 301 -27.59 7.71 14.17
CA LEU A 301 -27.41 9.02 14.77
C LEU A 301 -28.67 9.85 14.59
N ALA A 302 -29.16 10.42 15.68
CA ALA A 302 -30.27 11.37 15.67
C ALA A 302 -29.74 12.79 15.34
N PRO A 303 -30.57 13.67 14.74
CA PRO A 303 -30.14 15.02 14.33
C PRO A 303 -29.82 15.95 15.51
N ASP A 304 -30.33 15.66 16.70
CA ASP A 304 -30.17 16.41 17.95
C ASP A 304 -29.02 15.91 18.83
N LEU A 305 -28.25 14.92 18.35
CA LEU A 305 -27.11 14.39 19.08
C LEU A 305 -26.04 15.49 19.34
N PRO A 306 -25.39 15.53 20.52
CA PRO A 306 -24.34 16.50 20.81
C PRO A 306 -23.19 16.47 19.79
N ASN A 307 -22.61 17.65 19.51
CA ASN A 307 -21.56 17.81 18.51
C ASN A 307 -20.36 16.87 18.73
N GLU A 308 -19.97 16.65 19.98
CA GLU A 308 -18.83 15.77 20.34
C GLU A 308 -19.03 14.35 19.81
N ARG A 309 -20.21 13.77 20.03
CA ARG A 309 -20.53 12.41 19.56
C ARG A 309 -20.71 12.31 18.06
N ILE A 310 -21.04 13.42 17.40
CA ILE A 310 -21.08 13.49 15.94
C ILE A 310 -19.65 13.57 15.39
N ALA A 311 -18.76 14.35 16.01
CA ALA A 311 -17.39 14.57 15.55
C ALA A 311 -16.61 13.26 15.37
N ASP A 312 -16.84 12.26 16.23
CA ASP A 312 -16.26 10.91 16.12
C ASP A 312 -16.54 10.23 14.76
N HIS A 313 -17.67 10.56 14.13
CA HIS A 313 -18.08 10.03 12.82
C HIS A 313 -17.71 10.95 11.65
N PHE A 314 -17.20 12.15 11.91
CA PHE A 314 -16.82 13.14 10.90
C PHE A 314 -15.43 13.74 11.20
N PRO A 315 -14.37 12.91 11.23
CA PRO A 315 -13.01 13.36 11.58
C PRO A 315 -12.45 14.45 10.68
N SER A 316 -12.96 14.65 9.45
CA SER A 316 -12.50 15.77 8.60
C SER A 316 -12.85 17.15 9.14
N GLN A 317 -13.78 17.23 10.09
CA GLN A 317 -14.21 18.49 10.70
C GLN A 317 -13.31 18.92 11.86
N ASP A 318 -12.22 18.22 12.14
CA ASP A 318 -11.23 18.61 13.15
C ASP A 318 -10.62 19.98 12.83
N SER A 319 -10.90 20.96 13.70
CA SER A 319 -10.44 22.33 13.57
C SER A 319 -8.92 22.45 13.50
N SER A 320 -8.18 21.55 14.16
CA SER A 320 -6.72 21.59 14.19
C SER A 320 -6.13 21.24 12.83
N THR A 321 -6.64 20.18 12.20
CA THR A 321 -6.24 19.76 10.86
C THR A 321 -6.58 20.83 9.81
N ILE A 322 -7.78 21.42 9.90
CA ILE A 322 -8.21 22.52 9.02
C ILE A 322 -7.31 23.74 9.17
N ALA A 323 -7.00 24.15 10.40
CA ALA A 323 -6.15 25.29 10.67
C ALA A 323 -4.73 25.10 10.10
N ILE A 324 -4.13 23.92 10.28
CA ILE A 324 -2.82 23.61 9.71
C ILE A 324 -2.85 23.68 8.18
N ASN A 325 -3.88 23.12 7.54
CA ASN A 325 -4.03 23.20 6.09
C ASN A 325 -4.13 24.66 5.60
N GLN A 326 -4.92 25.50 6.27
CA GLN A 326 -5.02 26.93 5.95
C GLN A 326 -3.68 27.66 6.14
N MET A 327 -2.94 27.34 7.21
CA MET A 327 -1.60 27.88 7.44
C MET A 327 -0.65 27.53 6.30
N TRP A 328 -0.73 26.31 5.77
CA TRP A 328 0.11 25.86 4.65
C TRP A 328 -0.31 26.46 3.30
N GLN A 329 -1.61 26.62 3.07
CA GLN A 329 -2.14 27.30 1.88
C GLN A 329 -1.69 28.77 1.77
N SER A 330 -1.30 29.41 2.87
CA SER A 330 -0.73 30.76 2.84
C SER A 330 0.57 30.88 2.05
N ARG A 331 1.28 29.75 1.79
CA ARG A 331 2.61 29.69 1.16
C ARG A 331 3.68 30.54 1.87
N SER A 332 3.39 31.04 3.07
CA SER A 332 4.31 31.88 3.84
C SER A 332 5.18 31.03 4.74
N ARG A 333 6.50 31.04 4.50
CA ARG A 333 7.50 30.34 5.34
C ARG A 333 7.27 30.57 6.83
N ARG A 334 7.03 31.82 7.24
CA ARG A 334 6.77 32.20 8.64
C ARG A 334 5.49 31.57 9.20
N ILE A 335 4.41 31.51 8.42
CA ILE A 335 3.14 30.94 8.86
C ILE A 335 3.23 29.42 8.94
N VAL A 336 3.90 28.78 7.97
CA VAL A 336 4.15 27.33 7.97
C VAL A 336 4.99 26.92 9.17
N THR A 337 6.07 27.63 9.49
CA THR A 337 6.90 27.33 10.68
C THR A 337 6.09 27.44 11.98
N ARG A 338 5.13 28.37 12.08
CA ARG A 338 4.24 28.44 13.26
C ARG A 338 3.33 27.23 13.41
N SER A 339 3.06 26.49 12.33
CA SER A 339 2.25 25.26 12.39
C SER A 339 2.98 24.10 13.09
N VAL A 340 4.32 24.13 13.17
CA VAL A 340 5.15 23.06 13.76
C VAL A 340 4.69 22.71 15.17
N THR A 341 4.53 23.69 16.05
CA THR A 341 4.12 23.43 17.45
C THR A 341 2.77 22.72 17.52
N TYR A 342 1.80 23.09 16.68
CA TYR A 342 0.50 22.43 16.63
C TYR A 342 0.60 20.99 16.10
N ILE A 343 1.47 20.76 15.11
CA ILE A 343 1.70 19.42 14.55
C ILE A 343 2.31 18.50 15.62
N PHE A 344 3.31 18.97 16.36
CA PHE A 344 3.95 18.19 17.44
C PHE A 344 3.01 17.94 18.63
N ASP A 345 2.14 18.91 18.95
CA ASP A 345 1.10 18.74 19.97
C ASP A 345 0.10 17.65 19.57
N ILE A 346 -0.36 17.64 18.31
CA ILE A 346 -1.20 16.57 17.75
C ILE A 346 -0.52 15.21 17.90
N LEU A 347 0.75 15.09 17.51
CA LEU A 347 1.49 13.83 17.60
C LEU A 347 1.58 13.34 19.04
N SER A 348 1.98 14.22 19.96
CA SER A 348 2.18 13.89 21.38
C SER A 348 0.87 13.46 22.03
N ARG A 349 -0.22 14.18 21.75
CA ARG A 349 -1.57 13.85 22.24
C ARG A 349 -2.07 12.52 21.68
N CYS A 350 -1.96 12.30 20.37
CA CYS A 350 -2.39 11.04 19.75
C CYS A 350 -1.61 9.84 20.28
N ILE A 351 -0.32 9.99 20.60
CA ILE A 351 0.46 8.91 21.22
C ILE A 351 -0.06 8.66 22.65
N ALA A 352 -0.20 9.71 23.47
CA ALA A 352 -0.67 9.59 24.85
C ALA A 352 -2.08 8.99 24.97
N GLU A 353 -2.97 9.25 24.00
CA GLU A 353 -4.36 8.76 23.98
C GLU A 353 -4.51 7.35 23.39
N GLY A 354 -3.46 6.73 22.83
CA GLY A 354 -3.61 5.46 22.11
C GLY A 354 -4.06 5.59 20.65
N ASP A 355 -4.20 6.82 20.15
CA ASP A 355 -4.85 7.19 18.89
C ASP A 355 -3.90 7.33 17.68
N SER A 356 -2.80 6.57 17.70
CA SER A 356 -1.75 6.58 16.67
C SER A 356 -2.19 6.03 15.30
N GLN A 357 -3.43 5.52 15.19
CA GLN A 357 -4.02 5.02 13.93
C GLN A 357 -4.95 6.03 13.25
N THR A 358 -5.21 7.17 13.90
CA THR A 358 -6.11 8.19 13.36
C THR A 358 -5.54 8.79 12.08
N ARG A 359 -6.43 9.30 11.22
CA ARG A 359 -6.02 10.06 10.03
C ARG A 359 -5.26 11.32 10.41
N THR A 360 -5.62 11.92 11.53
CA THR A 360 -4.94 13.09 12.12
C THR A 360 -3.49 12.79 12.51
N PHE A 361 -3.22 11.62 13.11
CA PHE A 361 -1.83 11.21 13.40
C PHE A 361 -1.00 11.06 12.11
N ARG A 362 -1.49 10.30 11.12
CA ARG A 362 -0.80 10.14 9.82
C ARG A 362 -0.58 11.48 9.11
N PHE A 363 -1.59 12.36 9.15
CA PHE A 363 -1.48 13.72 8.65
C PHE A 363 -0.32 14.47 9.32
N ALA A 364 -0.26 14.46 10.65
CA ALA A 364 0.80 15.14 11.38
C ALA A 364 2.20 14.56 11.08
N VAL A 365 2.35 13.24 10.97
CA VAL A 365 3.61 12.59 10.57
C VAL A 365 4.05 13.03 9.17
N ASN A 366 3.13 13.02 8.20
CA ASN A 366 3.40 13.49 6.85
C ASN A 366 3.85 14.96 6.84
N ARG A 367 3.24 15.81 7.66
CA ARG A 367 3.58 17.23 7.79
C ARG A 367 4.97 17.42 8.38
N VAL A 368 5.34 16.67 9.42
CA VAL A 368 6.71 16.71 9.99
C VAL A 368 7.75 16.34 8.94
N ALA A 369 7.56 15.23 8.22
CA ALA A 369 8.49 14.81 7.17
C ALA A 369 8.70 15.92 6.13
N LYS A 370 7.61 16.49 5.60
CA LYS A 370 7.65 17.59 4.62
C LYS A 370 8.36 18.85 5.15
N ILE A 371 8.14 19.23 6.42
CA ILE A 371 8.79 20.41 7.03
C ILE A 371 10.30 20.19 7.19
N VAL A 372 10.71 18.99 7.62
CA VAL A 372 12.13 18.66 7.77
C VAL A 372 12.84 18.60 6.42
N ASP A 373 12.24 17.92 5.44
CA ASP A 373 12.81 17.76 4.10
C ASP A 373 12.96 19.11 3.36
N SER A 374 12.10 20.10 3.68
CA SER A 374 12.19 21.48 3.13
C SER A 374 13.11 22.42 3.92
N GLY A 375 13.78 21.94 4.96
CA GLY A 375 14.69 22.74 5.81
C GLY A 375 13.96 23.86 6.56
N LEU A 376 12.68 23.68 6.89
CA LEU A 376 11.87 24.64 7.64
C LEU A 376 11.99 24.49 9.16
N PHE A 377 12.53 23.36 9.63
CA PHE A 377 12.61 22.99 11.03
C PHE A 377 13.95 22.33 11.31
N ASP A 378 14.55 22.69 12.44
CA ASP A 378 15.78 22.06 12.90
C ASP A 378 15.46 20.82 13.72
N VAL A 379 16.08 19.72 13.33
CA VAL A 379 15.87 18.41 13.92
C VAL A 379 16.40 18.36 15.37
N GLY A 380 17.37 19.21 15.74
CA GLY A 380 17.91 19.31 17.10
C GLY A 380 17.04 20.05 18.12
N ASP A 381 15.84 20.53 17.74
CA ASP A 381 14.93 21.25 18.63
C ASP A 381 14.42 20.36 19.80
N ALA A 382 14.16 20.97 20.96
CA ALA A 382 13.61 20.32 22.15
C ALA A 382 12.29 19.58 21.86
N LEU A 383 11.50 20.06 20.91
CA LEU A 383 10.28 19.38 20.44
C LEU A 383 10.58 17.99 19.85
N SER A 384 11.63 17.88 19.02
CA SER A 384 12.08 16.61 18.43
C SER A 384 12.56 15.65 19.51
N ILE A 385 13.40 16.15 20.43
CA ILE A 385 13.97 15.38 21.55
C ILE A 385 12.84 14.76 22.40
N ASN A 386 11.86 15.57 22.80
CA ASN A 386 10.73 15.09 23.60
C ASN A 386 9.87 14.07 22.86
N LEU A 387 9.64 14.28 21.56
CA LEU A 387 8.87 13.34 20.75
C LEU A 387 9.60 12.00 20.58
N LEU A 388 10.91 12.01 20.30
CA LEU A 388 11.73 10.81 20.18
C LEU A 388 11.76 9.98 21.47
N ASP A 389 11.85 10.65 22.63
CA ASP A 389 11.76 10.00 23.94
C ASP A 389 10.39 9.33 24.14
N THR A 390 9.32 9.99 23.68
CA THR A 390 7.95 9.47 23.77
C THR A 390 7.77 8.25 22.86
N LEU A 391 8.26 8.32 21.61
CA LEU A 391 8.21 7.19 20.66
C LEU A 391 8.97 5.97 21.20
N SER A 392 10.15 6.20 21.81
CA SER A 392 10.98 5.12 22.36
C SER A 392 10.30 4.37 23.50
N ARG A 393 9.54 5.06 24.36
CA ARG A 393 8.84 4.45 25.50
C ARG A 393 7.56 3.72 25.13
N SER A 394 6.93 4.10 24.02
CA SER A 394 5.58 3.66 23.63
C SER A 394 5.58 2.66 22.46
N LEU A 395 6.76 2.27 21.94
CA LEU A 395 6.89 1.40 20.77
C LEU A 395 6.10 0.07 20.89
N SER A 396 6.09 -0.55 22.08
CA SER A 396 5.38 -1.81 22.33
C SER A 396 3.86 -1.67 22.36
N GLU A 397 3.34 -0.49 22.70
CA GLU A 397 1.90 -0.24 22.83
C GLU A 397 1.25 0.06 21.47
N HIS A 398 2.04 0.49 20.48
CA HIS A 398 1.56 0.99 19.20
C HIS A 398 2.04 0.18 18.00
N ALA A 399 2.02 -1.16 18.11
CA ALA A 399 2.50 -2.06 17.05
C ALA A 399 1.94 -1.75 15.64
N VAL A 400 0.67 -1.33 15.54
CA VAL A 400 -0.02 -0.99 14.27
C VAL A 400 0.53 0.27 13.59
N SER A 401 1.19 1.16 14.34
CA SER A 401 1.71 2.45 13.85
C SER A 401 3.24 2.47 13.72
N THR A 402 3.88 1.29 13.77
CA THR A 402 5.34 1.18 13.74
C THR A 402 5.95 1.84 12.50
N ASP A 403 5.31 1.73 11.33
CA ASP A 403 5.72 2.42 10.10
C ASP A 403 5.84 3.93 10.28
N GLN A 404 4.84 4.54 10.92
CA GLN A 404 4.82 5.97 11.18
C GLN A 404 5.83 6.38 12.26
N TYR A 405 6.03 5.55 13.28
CA TYR A 405 7.06 5.74 14.31
C TYR A 405 8.45 5.70 13.69
N CYS A 406 8.75 4.65 12.92
CA CYS A 406 10.00 4.51 12.18
C CYS A 406 10.22 5.68 11.22
N ARG A 407 9.17 6.15 10.53
CA ARG A 407 9.27 7.33 9.66
C ARG A 407 9.63 8.59 10.43
N LEU A 408 9.00 8.85 11.57
CA LEU A 408 9.36 9.97 12.44
C LEU A 408 10.80 9.86 12.94
N ILE A 409 11.23 8.68 13.40
CA ILE A 409 12.60 8.45 13.89
C ILE A 409 13.62 8.65 12.77
N VAL A 410 13.41 8.11 11.57
CA VAL A 410 14.34 8.34 10.45
C VAL A 410 14.43 9.83 10.10
N THR A 411 13.32 10.56 10.18
CA THR A 411 13.27 12.00 9.88
C THR A 411 13.88 12.86 11.00
N LEU A 412 13.69 12.51 12.27
CA LEU A 412 14.02 13.36 13.42
C LEU A 412 15.23 12.89 14.24
N ASP A 413 15.65 11.63 14.16
CA ASP A 413 16.70 11.10 15.02
C ASP A 413 18.05 11.04 14.30
N ARG A 414 18.76 12.17 14.23
CA ARG A 414 20.08 12.24 13.57
C ARG A 414 21.16 11.49 14.35
N ASP A 415 21.12 11.58 15.68
CA ASP A 415 22.18 11.08 16.56
C ASP A 415 21.94 9.63 17.03
N GLY A 416 20.88 8.97 16.53
CA GLY A 416 20.59 7.58 16.86
C GLY A 416 20.11 7.38 18.30
N ARG A 417 19.44 8.37 18.88
CA ARG A 417 18.92 8.37 20.25
C ARG A 417 17.91 7.24 20.51
N CYS A 418 17.15 6.85 19.50
CA CYS A 418 16.16 5.77 19.60
C CYS A 418 16.78 4.38 19.38
N LEU A 419 18.00 4.26 18.86
CA LEU A 419 18.60 2.97 18.50
C LEU A 419 18.66 1.97 19.67
N PRO A 420 19.07 2.35 20.89
CA PRO A 420 19.11 1.41 22.02
C PRO A 420 17.71 0.87 22.39
N ALA A 421 16.67 1.70 22.29
CA ALA A 421 15.30 1.28 22.58
C ALA A 421 14.75 0.32 21.51
N LEU A 422 15.08 0.58 20.23
CA LEU A 422 14.72 -0.29 19.11
C LEU A 422 15.40 -1.67 19.20
N GLU A 423 16.68 -1.68 19.55
CA GLU A 423 17.43 -2.92 19.80
C GLU A 423 16.84 -3.69 20.99
N ALA A 424 16.64 -3.02 22.13
CA ALA A 424 16.08 -3.65 23.32
C ALA A 424 14.68 -4.25 23.06
N PHE A 425 13.88 -3.58 22.23
CA PHE A 425 12.57 -4.09 21.81
C PHE A 425 12.71 -5.41 21.03
N LEU A 426 13.58 -5.48 20.01
CA LEU A 426 13.77 -6.70 19.22
C LEU A 426 14.35 -7.86 20.05
N LEU A 427 15.25 -7.56 20.99
CA LEU A 427 15.84 -8.56 21.90
C LEU A 427 14.83 -9.09 22.92
N ALA A 428 13.82 -8.30 23.29
CA ALA A 428 12.69 -8.74 24.09
C ALA A 428 11.71 -9.55 23.23
N GLU A 429 12.09 -10.76 22.82
CA GLU A 429 11.35 -11.60 21.87
C GLU A 429 9.89 -11.87 22.28
N ASP A 430 9.57 -11.83 23.58
CA ASP A 430 8.19 -11.97 24.10
C ASP A 430 7.28 -10.76 23.76
N GLY A 431 7.89 -9.59 23.49
CA GLY A 431 7.19 -8.38 23.05
C GLY A 431 7.25 -8.15 21.54
N ALA A 432 8.36 -8.55 20.89
CA ALA A 432 8.58 -8.42 19.44
C ALA A 432 7.89 -9.54 18.63
N ILE A 433 6.58 -9.71 18.82
CA ILE A 433 5.81 -10.83 18.27
C ILE A 433 5.29 -10.59 16.84
N HIS A 434 5.24 -9.33 16.40
CA HIS A 434 4.65 -8.97 15.11
C HIS A 434 5.72 -8.84 14.01
N ASP A 435 5.67 -9.76 13.04
CA ASP A 435 6.58 -9.81 11.88
C ASP A 435 6.71 -8.45 11.18
N TRP A 436 5.59 -7.75 10.98
CA TRP A 436 5.56 -6.44 10.32
C TRP A 436 6.21 -5.32 11.14
N GLN A 437 6.05 -5.35 12.47
CA GLN A 437 6.69 -4.38 13.35
C GLN A 437 8.21 -4.58 13.33
N ASN A 438 8.64 -5.83 13.46
CA ASN A 438 10.06 -6.18 13.44
C ASN A 438 10.68 -5.83 12.09
N TYR A 439 9.99 -6.06 10.97
CA TYR A 439 10.43 -5.64 9.63
C TYR A 439 10.80 -4.15 9.58
N ASN A 440 9.89 -3.28 10.03
CA ASN A 440 10.11 -1.83 10.00
C ASN A 440 11.30 -1.41 10.88
N ILE A 441 11.45 -2.04 12.05
CA ILE A 441 12.55 -1.74 12.98
C ILE A 441 13.89 -2.20 12.39
N TRP A 442 13.98 -3.42 11.87
CA TRP A 442 15.20 -3.92 11.21
C TRP A 442 15.60 -3.05 10.01
N MET A 443 14.65 -2.61 9.20
CA MET A 443 14.92 -1.69 8.09
C MET A 443 15.48 -0.35 8.59
N LEU A 444 14.98 0.18 9.71
CA LEU A 444 15.52 1.39 10.33
C LEU A 444 16.95 1.17 10.84
N LEU A 445 17.20 0.08 11.57
CA LEU A 445 18.54 -0.27 12.05
C LEU A 445 19.51 -0.46 10.87
N ALA A 446 19.05 -1.00 9.74
CA ALA A 446 19.83 -1.16 8.52
C ALA A 446 20.21 0.19 7.89
N VAL A 447 19.28 1.15 7.81
CA VAL A 447 19.57 2.52 7.33
C VAL A 447 20.62 3.20 8.22
N ARG A 448 20.58 2.92 9.53
CA ARG A 448 21.51 3.49 10.52
C ARG A 448 22.79 2.68 10.71
N GLN A 449 22.96 1.57 9.99
CA GLN A 449 24.06 0.61 10.15
C GLN A 449 24.29 0.22 11.62
N HIS A 450 23.24 0.18 12.44
CA HIS A 450 23.34 -0.09 13.87
C HIS A 450 23.59 -1.58 14.10
N ARG A 451 24.74 -1.91 14.69
CA ARG A 451 25.20 -3.29 14.84
C ARG A 451 25.63 -3.60 16.27
N SER A 452 25.17 -4.73 16.80
CA SER A 452 25.60 -5.32 18.07
C SER A 452 25.73 -6.84 17.94
N ASP A 453 26.48 -7.46 18.85
CA ASP A 453 26.62 -8.94 18.87
C ASP A 453 25.28 -9.61 19.21
N ASP A 454 24.48 -8.98 20.07
CA ASP A 454 23.16 -9.48 20.44
C ASP A 454 22.19 -9.46 19.26
N LEU A 455 22.21 -8.38 18.45
CA LEU A 455 21.43 -8.30 17.21
C LEU A 455 21.89 -9.33 16.18
N LEU A 456 23.21 -9.55 16.04
CA LEU A 456 23.72 -10.58 15.13
C LEU A 456 23.26 -11.99 15.56
N ALA A 457 23.34 -12.28 16.86
CA ALA A 457 22.86 -13.54 17.40
C ALA A 457 21.34 -13.71 17.23
N LEU A 458 20.56 -12.62 17.39
CA LEU A 458 19.12 -12.62 17.11
C LEU A 458 18.84 -12.89 15.63
N ALA A 459 19.53 -12.17 14.73
CA ALA A 459 19.41 -12.32 13.28
C ALA A 459 19.65 -13.77 12.85
N GLU A 460 20.73 -14.39 13.35
CA GLU A 460 21.04 -15.79 13.07
C GLU A 460 19.90 -16.73 13.52
N ARG A 461 19.37 -16.55 14.74
CA ARG A 461 18.25 -17.36 15.24
C ARG A 461 17.00 -17.20 14.39
N LYS A 462 16.63 -15.96 14.02
CA LYS A 462 15.43 -15.68 13.20
C LYS A 462 15.55 -16.27 11.80
N LEU A 463 16.70 -16.10 11.14
CA LEU A 463 16.95 -16.66 9.80
C LEU A 463 16.89 -18.19 9.80
N ARG A 464 17.52 -18.84 10.79
CA ARG A 464 17.45 -20.31 10.95
C ARG A 464 16.04 -20.82 11.24
N LYS A 465 15.20 -20.02 11.92
CA LYS A 465 13.83 -20.40 12.28
C LYS A 465 12.90 -20.34 11.07
N ASP A 466 12.90 -19.21 10.35
CA ASP A 466 12.08 -19.02 9.16
C ASP A 466 12.62 -17.89 8.27
N MET A 467 13.41 -18.26 7.26
CA MET A 467 13.96 -17.31 6.30
C MET A 467 12.92 -16.74 5.33
N LYS A 468 11.66 -17.22 5.37
CA LYS A 468 10.56 -16.75 4.53
C LYS A 468 9.75 -15.64 5.20
N SER A 469 9.97 -15.36 6.49
CA SER A 469 9.28 -14.30 7.24
C SER A 469 9.62 -12.89 6.73
N GLY A 470 8.82 -11.89 7.11
CA GLY A 470 9.04 -10.52 6.71
C GLY A 470 10.25 -9.98 7.43
N GLU A 471 10.31 -10.21 8.75
CA GLU A 471 11.46 -9.93 9.60
C GLU A 471 12.76 -10.47 9.00
N ALA A 472 12.79 -11.73 8.52
CA ALA A 472 13.96 -12.30 7.85
C ALA A 472 14.38 -11.53 6.60
N ALA A 473 13.42 -11.01 5.81
CA ALA A 473 13.75 -10.17 4.67
C ALA A 473 14.49 -8.91 5.11
N ALA A 474 13.97 -8.17 6.10
CA ALA A 474 14.65 -6.98 6.60
C ALA A 474 16.03 -7.28 7.20
N ILE A 475 16.18 -8.41 7.91
CA ILE A 475 17.47 -8.87 8.43
C ILE A 475 18.49 -9.05 7.29
N LEU A 476 18.11 -9.61 6.14
CA LEU A 476 19.04 -9.77 5.01
C LEU A 476 19.59 -8.44 4.51
N ILE A 477 18.75 -7.39 4.46
CA ILE A 477 19.20 -6.04 4.11
C ILE A 477 20.05 -5.44 5.24
N TRP A 478 19.69 -5.66 6.51
CA TRP A 478 20.52 -5.23 7.62
C TRP A 478 21.93 -5.85 7.57
N LEU A 479 22.04 -7.17 7.36
CA LEU A 479 23.32 -7.86 7.20
C LEU A 479 24.15 -7.27 6.06
N ARG A 480 23.49 -6.89 4.96
CA ARG A 480 24.15 -6.19 3.86
C ARG A 480 24.72 -4.85 4.29
N CYS A 481 23.96 -4.05 5.05
CA CYS A 481 24.38 -2.74 5.51
C CYS A 481 25.51 -2.78 6.53
N VAL A 482 25.55 -3.81 7.39
CA VAL A 482 26.59 -3.99 8.42
C VAL A 482 27.75 -4.90 7.97
N GLU A 483 27.75 -5.33 6.71
CA GLU A 483 28.78 -6.18 6.07
C GLU A 483 29.03 -7.55 6.74
N GLU A 484 27.99 -8.19 7.29
CA GLU A 484 28.10 -9.50 7.97
C GLU A 484 28.11 -10.67 6.96
N ARG A 485 29.23 -10.82 6.23
CA ARG A 485 29.38 -11.73 5.08
C ARG A 485 29.16 -13.21 5.41
N ALA A 486 29.63 -13.67 6.56
CA ALA A 486 29.57 -15.08 6.94
C ALA A 486 28.12 -15.59 7.03
N LEU A 487 27.22 -14.79 7.61
CA LEU A 487 25.82 -15.17 7.74
C LEU A 487 25.07 -15.08 6.39
N ILE A 488 25.40 -14.09 5.55
CA ILE A 488 24.85 -14.00 4.18
C ILE A 488 25.23 -15.23 3.36
N GLU A 489 26.50 -15.67 3.43
CA GLU A 489 26.98 -16.86 2.71
C GLU A 489 26.24 -18.14 3.14
N GLN A 490 25.90 -18.28 4.43
CA GLN A 490 25.07 -19.40 4.90
C GLN A 490 23.67 -19.37 4.31
N CYS A 491 23.05 -18.17 4.25
CA CYS A 491 21.68 -17.99 3.73
C CYS A 491 21.56 -18.34 2.23
N VAL A 492 22.63 -18.18 1.46
CA VAL A 492 22.65 -18.49 0.01
C VAL A 492 22.24 -19.93 -0.30
N GLN A 493 22.48 -20.88 0.63
CA GLN A 493 22.12 -22.29 0.44
C GLN A 493 20.60 -22.54 0.41
N GLU A 494 19.80 -21.66 1.03
CA GLU A 494 18.35 -21.83 1.16
C GLU A 494 17.53 -21.05 0.10
N PHE A 495 18.21 -20.44 -0.87
CA PHE A 495 17.64 -19.50 -1.84
C PHE A 495 16.38 -20.01 -2.58
N THR A 496 16.38 -21.26 -3.03
CA THR A 496 15.35 -21.81 -3.93
C THR A 496 13.95 -21.86 -3.35
N THR A 497 13.82 -21.81 -2.02
CA THR A 497 12.53 -21.93 -1.33
C THR A 497 11.92 -20.58 -0.93
N LEU A 498 12.62 -19.48 -1.24
CA LEU A 498 12.30 -18.16 -0.75
C LEU A 498 11.18 -17.49 -1.54
N PRO A 499 10.29 -16.76 -0.84
CA PRO A 499 9.44 -15.76 -1.45
C PRO A 499 10.23 -14.72 -2.26
N TYR A 500 9.57 -14.08 -3.23
CA TYR A 500 10.20 -13.10 -4.11
C TYR A 500 10.97 -11.99 -3.37
N GLN A 501 10.38 -11.37 -2.34
CA GLN A 501 11.03 -10.29 -1.58
C GLN A 501 12.28 -10.79 -0.85
N ASN A 502 12.18 -11.91 -0.13
CA ASN A 502 13.29 -12.52 0.59
C ASN A 502 14.42 -12.93 -0.37
N ALA A 503 14.07 -13.57 -1.49
CA ALA A 503 15.03 -13.95 -2.53
C ALA A 503 15.71 -12.73 -3.17
N ARG A 504 14.95 -11.67 -3.46
CA ARG A 504 15.48 -10.39 -3.95
C ARG A 504 16.47 -9.79 -2.96
N TYR A 505 16.14 -9.77 -1.67
CA TYR A 505 17.00 -9.20 -0.64
C TYR A 505 18.24 -10.02 -0.38
N LEU A 506 18.16 -11.35 -0.47
CA LEU A 506 19.35 -12.21 -0.42
C LEU A 506 20.28 -11.94 -1.61
N LEU A 507 19.74 -11.69 -2.82
CA LEU A 507 20.56 -11.30 -3.98
C LEU A 507 21.23 -9.94 -3.78
N ILE A 508 20.50 -8.95 -3.27
CA ILE A 508 21.07 -7.63 -2.93
C ILE A 508 22.14 -7.79 -1.85
N ALA A 509 21.88 -8.57 -0.81
CA ALA A 509 22.82 -8.81 0.27
C ALA A 509 24.07 -9.56 -0.18
N SER A 510 23.93 -10.50 -1.11
CA SER A 510 25.05 -11.26 -1.67
C SER A 510 26.04 -10.41 -2.48
N SER A 511 25.75 -9.13 -2.73
CA SER A 511 26.65 -8.20 -3.42
C SER A 511 28.00 -7.99 -2.73
N VAL A 512 28.08 -8.20 -1.41
CA VAL A 512 29.33 -8.12 -0.64
C VAL A 512 30.14 -9.42 -0.61
N LEU A 513 29.61 -10.51 -1.19
CA LEU A 513 30.28 -11.81 -1.22
C LEU A 513 31.23 -11.93 -2.41
N HIS A 514 32.22 -12.81 -2.25
CA HIS A 514 33.07 -13.25 -3.35
C HIS A 514 32.30 -14.14 -4.34
N GLU A 515 32.68 -14.12 -5.61
CA GLU A 515 31.99 -14.86 -6.68
C GLU A 515 31.96 -16.38 -6.43
N SER A 516 32.98 -16.94 -5.79
CA SER A 516 33.02 -18.36 -5.39
C SER A 516 31.88 -18.75 -4.45
N SER A 517 31.44 -17.84 -3.58
CA SER A 517 30.36 -18.06 -2.61
C SER A 517 28.98 -18.02 -3.26
N LEU A 518 28.88 -17.56 -4.51
CA LEU A 518 27.61 -17.44 -5.25
C LEU A 518 27.28 -18.68 -6.09
N ARG A 519 28.18 -19.67 -6.15
CA ARG A 519 27.96 -20.93 -6.89
C ARG A 519 26.61 -21.60 -6.59
N PRO A 520 26.08 -21.63 -5.35
CA PRO A 520 24.78 -22.23 -5.06
C PRO A 520 23.59 -21.52 -5.74
N LEU A 521 23.76 -20.28 -6.22
CA LEU A 521 22.72 -19.54 -6.94
C LEU A 521 22.68 -19.88 -8.43
N TYR A 522 23.75 -20.46 -8.98
CA TYR A 522 23.88 -20.68 -10.42
C TYR A 522 22.81 -21.67 -10.91
N GLY A 523 22.04 -21.25 -11.93
CA GLY A 523 20.91 -22.04 -12.44
C GLY A 523 19.65 -22.02 -11.58
N HIS A 524 19.69 -21.45 -10.37
CA HIS A 524 18.58 -21.44 -9.43
C HIS A 524 17.84 -20.09 -9.34
N VAL A 525 18.42 -19.01 -9.84
CA VAL A 525 17.78 -17.68 -9.86
C VAL A 525 16.66 -17.63 -10.91
N PRO A 526 15.39 -17.40 -10.51
CA PRO A 526 14.26 -17.34 -11.43
C PRO A 526 14.35 -16.10 -12.33
N ILE A 527 13.69 -16.16 -13.49
CA ILE A 527 13.71 -15.09 -14.52
C ILE A 527 13.42 -13.71 -13.92
N SER A 528 12.43 -13.63 -13.03
CA SER A 528 12.02 -12.39 -12.36
C SER A 528 13.09 -11.76 -11.47
N LEU A 529 14.10 -12.52 -11.05
CA LEU A 529 15.18 -12.07 -10.17
C LEU A 529 16.56 -12.05 -10.84
N LYS A 530 16.69 -12.56 -12.07
CA LYS A 530 17.96 -12.50 -12.81
C LYS A 530 18.42 -11.06 -12.97
N GLY A 531 19.71 -10.80 -12.73
CA GLY A 531 20.32 -9.47 -12.84
C GLY A 531 20.02 -8.52 -11.66
N THR A 532 19.26 -8.94 -10.64
CA THR A 532 18.88 -8.08 -9.49
C THR A 532 20.08 -7.36 -8.87
N ARG A 533 21.18 -8.08 -8.60
CA ARG A 533 22.39 -7.51 -8.01
C ARG A 533 22.93 -6.32 -8.81
N GLN A 534 23.19 -6.53 -10.10
CA GLN A 534 23.76 -5.52 -10.98
C GLN A 534 22.84 -4.31 -11.15
N ARG A 535 21.52 -4.53 -11.19
CA ARG A 535 20.55 -3.43 -11.28
C ARG A 535 20.49 -2.64 -9.98
N ALA A 536 20.42 -3.33 -8.83
CA ALA A 536 20.34 -2.72 -7.51
C ALA A 536 21.54 -1.82 -7.20
N GLU A 537 22.76 -2.27 -7.52
CA GLU A 537 24.01 -1.52 -7.28
C GLU A 537 24.01 -0.12 -7.92
N ARG A 538 23.28 0.09 -9.03
CA ARG A 538 23.17 1.40 -9.71
C ARG A 538 22.27 2.41 -8.98
N HIS A 539 21.53 1.95 -7.98
CA HIS A 539 20.54 2.73 -7.23
C HIS A 539 20.83 2.82 -5.74
N TYR A 540 22.03 2.43 -5.31
CA TYR A 540 22.47 2.64 -3.94
C TYR A 540 22.58 4.13 -3.64
N ASN A 541 22.39 4.50 -2.38
CA ASN A 541 22.50 5.89 -1.94
C ASN A 541 23.96 6.36 -1.93
N GLU A 542 24.19 7.62 -1.54
CA GLU A 542 25.53 8.22 -1.49
C GLU A 542 26.49 7.49 -0.54
N ASP A 543 25.96 6.82 0.49
CA ASP A 543 26.72 6.00 1.44
C ASP A 543 26.96 4.55 0.94
N GLY A 544 26.56 4.23 -0.28
CA GLY A 544 26.67 2.88 -0.86
C GLY A 544 25.71 1.85 -0.26
N LEU A 545 24.67 2.29 0.45
CA LEU A 545 23.64 1.45 1.03
C LEU A 545 22.50 1.16 0.04
N PRO A 546 21.86 -0.02 0.12
CA PRO A 546 20.79 -0.44 -0.77
C PRO A 546 19.43 0.18 -0.39
N PHE A 547 19.37 1.51 -0.29
CA PHE A 547 18.14 2.25 0.01
C PHE A 547 17.83 3.29 -1.07
N ALA A 548 16.55 3.42 -1.40
CA ALA A 548 16.09 4.47 -2.30
C ALA A 548 16.45 5.87 -1.77
N VAL A 549 16.99 6.71 -2.66
CA VAL A 549 17.30 8.10 -2.35
C VAL A 549 15.98 8.89 -2.24
N ARG A 550 15.78 9.58 -1.11
CA ARG A 550 14.60 10.46 -0.94
C ARG A 550 14.71 11.65 -1.89
N GLU A 551 13.68 11.86 -2.71
CA GLU A 551 13.55 13.07 -3.52
C GLU A 551 13.22 14.26 -2.60
N SER A 552 13.99 15.34 -2.65
CA SER A 552 13.74 16.56 -1.88
C SER A 552 12.56 17.34 -2.45
N THR A 553 11.56 17.68 -1.63
CA THR A 553 10.43 18.52 -2.05
C THR A 553 10.75 20.01 -1.81
N ASP A 554 10.74 20.82 -2.87
CA ASP A 554 10.84 22.28 -2.76
C ASP A 554 9.60 22.89 -2.07
N LEU A 555 9.79 23.97 -1.30
CA LEU A 555 8.74 24.68 -0.54
C LEU A 555 7.55 25.12 -1.42
N LEU A 556 7.82 25.51 -2.67
CA LEU A 556 6.80 25.92 -3.64
C LEU A 556 5.94 24.72 -4.08
N ASN A 557 6.56 23.55 -4.27
CA ASN A 557 5.87 22.29 -4.58
C ASN A 557 5.20 21.67 -3.35
N LEU A 558 5.66 22.03 -2.15
CA LEU A 558 5.12 21.58 -0.87
C LEU A 558 3.63 21.88 -0.70
N VAL A 559 3.13 22.98 -1.29
CA VAL A 559 1.73 23.40 -1.20
C VAL A 559 0.90 22.84 -2.36
N ASP A 560 1.48 22.68 -3.55
CA ASP A 560 0.78 22.13 -4.72
C ASP A 560 0.58 20.61 -4.64
N GLU A 561 1.49 19.88 -3.97
CA GLU A 561 1.24 18.48 -3.57
C GLU A 561 0.12 18.38 -2.53
N VAL A 562 -0.06 19.42 -1.72
CA VAL A 562 -1.00 19.47 -0.61
C VAL A 562 -2.41 19.92 -1.01
N SER A 563 -2.53 20.76 -2.05
CA SER A 563 -3.82 21.36 -2.42
C SER A 563 -4.53 20.68 -3.59
N GLY A 564 -3.90 19.71 -4.25
CA GLY A 564 -4.55 18.91 -5.31
C GLY A 564 -4.52 17.40 -5.08
N TYR A 565 -3.68 16.92 -4.17
CA TYR A 565 -3.35 15.49 -4.01
C TYR A 565 -3.19 15.01 -2.56
N ASP A 566 -3.43 15.86 -1.55
CA ASP A 566 -3.57 15.51 -0.12
C ASP A 566 -4.96 15.90 0.41
#